data_AF-A0A949AQX6-F1
#
_entry.id   AF-A0A949AQX6-F1
#
_cell.length_a   1.000
_cell.length_b   1.000
_cell.length_c   1.000
_cell.angle_alpha   90.00
_cell.angle_beta   90.00
_cell.angle_gamma   90.00
#
_symmetry.space_group_name_H-M   'P 1'
#
loop_
_entity.id
_entity.type
_entity.pdbx_description
1 polymer ?
#
loop_
_entity_poly.entity_id
_entity_poly.type
_entity_poly.pdbx_seq_one_letter_code
_entity_poly.pdbx_strand_id
1 'polypeptide(L)'
;MALSDLLAPPIAYHRVFRAITGNTVAAIMLSQALYWQRIVDKGKGGKEGWWYKSGADWNEELGLNRSEQETARKILTTGGLLKTERRGVPARMWYHLDLNVLEKKLQEYQQNAGIPQTRNSSKQVCRNPAGKFAVIRQTISKTTSKTTSKNTSDLMHKNGETKNVVERI
;
A
#
# COMPACT_ATOMS: atom_id res chain seq x y z
N MET A 1 -14.09 5.76 -30.18
CA MET A 1 -13.50 5.35 -28.90
C MET A 1 -14.65 4.97 -27.98
N ALA A 2 -14.79 3.69 -27.65
CA ALA A 2 -15.73 3.18 -26.68
C ALA A 2 -15.13 3.23 -25.26
N LEU A 3 -15.96 3.04 -24.23
CA LEU A 3 -15.50 3.03 -22.83
C LEU A 3 -14.48 1.90 -22.58
N SER A 4 -14.58 0.78 -23.30
CA SER A 4 -13.59 -0.30 -23.31
C SER A 4 -12.17 0.18 -23.62
N ASP A 5 -12.04 1.13 -24.53
CA ASP A 5 -10.77 1.57 -25.10
C ASP A 5 -10.02 2.54 -24.15
N LEU A 6 -10.72 3.00 -23.10
CA LEU A 6 -10.21 3.89 -22.05
C LEU A 6 -9.84 3.13 -20.77
N LEU A 7 -10.16 1.83 -20.68
CA LEU A 7 -9.96 1.02 -19.47
C LEU A 7 -8.74 0.10 -19.63
N ALA A 8 -7.84 0.14 -18.65
CA ALA A 8 -6.83 -0.90 -18.48
C ALA A 8 -7.51 -2.26 -18.19
N PRO A 9 -6.88 -3.41 -18.56
CA PRO A 9 -7.46 -4.73 -18.33
C PRO A 9 -7.86 -4.97 -16.86
N PRO A 10 -9.07 -5.48 -16.57
CA PRO A 10 -9.55 -5.64 -15.21
C PRO A 10 -8.83 -6.77 -14.47
N ILE A 11 -8.35 -6.48 -13.25
CA ILE A 11 -7.61 -7.42 -12.41
C ILE A 11 -8.58 -8.35 -11.66
N ALA A 12 -8.55 -9.65 -12.00
CA ALA A 12 -9.26 -10.68 -11.26
C ALA A 12 -8.39 -11.27 -10.13
N TYR A 13 -8.98 -11.59 -8.98
CA TYR A 13 -8.28 -12.21 -7.85
C TYR A 13 -9.17 -13.25 -7.14
N HIS A 14 -8.56 -14.26 -6.51
CA HIS A 14 -9.30 -15.33 -5.86
C HIS A 14 -9.87 -14.91 -4.50
N ARG A 15 -11.20 -14.97 -4.32
CA ARG A 15 -11.88 -14.54 -3.08
C ARG A 15 -11.38 -15.26 -1.82
N VAL A 16 -11.02 -16.55 -1.93
CA VAL A 16 -10.45 -17.35 -0.84
C VAL A 16 -9.15 -16.75 -0.27
N PHE A 17 -8.32 -16.13 -1.11
CA PHE A 17 -7.09 -15.48 -0.63
C PHE A 17 -7.37 -14.29 0.29
N ARG A 18 -8.52 -13.60 0.12
CA ARG A 18 -8.95 -12.53 1.06
C ARG A 18 -9.40 -13.10 2.41
N ALA A 19 -9.92 -14.33 2.45
CA ALA A 19 -10.21 -15.01 3.71
C ALA A 19 -8.92 -15.47 4.41
N ILE A 20 -7.96 -16.02 3.65
CA ILE A 20 -6.66 -16.50 4.18
C ILE A 20 -5.75 -15.35 4.66
N THR A 21 -5.75 -14.20 3.99
CA THR A 21 -4.88 -13.05 4.33
C THR A 21 -5.54 -12.00 5.22
N GLY A 22 -6.88 -12.03 5.34
CA GLY A 22 -7.67 -10.98 5.99
C GLY A 22 -7.67 -9.61 5.26
N ASN A 23 -6.95 -9.45 4.16
CA ASN A 23 -6.68 -8.15 3.53
C ASN A 23 -6.78 -8.23 2.00
N THR A 24 -7.57 -7.34 1.39
CA THR A 24 -7.82 -7.34 -0.07
C THR A 24 -6.53 -7.10 -0.88
N VAL A 25 -5.68 -6.17 -0.46
CA VAL A 25 -4.42 -5.82 -1.14
C VAL A 25 -3.46 -7.01 -1.13
N ALA A 26 -3.32 -7.67 0.02
CA ALA A 26 -2.53 -8.90 0.15
C ALA A 26 -3.08 -10.05 -0.71
N ALA A 27 -4.41 -10.19 -0.84
CA ALA A 27 -5.05 -11.21 -1.67
C ALA A 27 -4.86 -10.99 -3.19
N ILE A 28 -4.83 -9.72 -3.63
CA ILE A 28 -4.53 -9.35 -5.02
C ILE A 28 -3.05 -9.66 -5.31
N MET A 29 -2.13 -9.18 -4.47
CA MET A 29 -0.69 -9.46 -4.61
C MET A 29 -0.39 -10.97 -4.58
N LEU A 30 -1.08 -11.74 -3.73
CA LEU A 30 -0.95 -13.21 -3.68
C LEU A 30 -1.46 -13.90 -4.95
N SER A 31 -2.55 -13.40 -5.56
CA SER A 31 -3.05 -13.94 -6.84
C SER A 31 -2.02 -13.77 -7.95
N GLN A 32 -1.40 -12.59 -8.03
CA GLN A 32 -0.38 -12.28 -9.02
C GLN A 32 0.96 -12.97 -8.72
N ALA A 33 1.33 -13.15 -7.44
CA ALA A 33 2.49 -13.95 -7.05
C ALA A 33 2.35 -15.43 -7.45
N LEU A 34 1.14 -16.01 -7.35
CA LEU A 34 0.87 -17.37 -7.81
C LEU A 34 0.95 -17.51 -9.34
N TYR A 35 0.54 -16.48 -10.09
CA TYR A 35 0.74 -16.41 -11.54
C TYR A 35 2.24 -16.39 -11.90
N TRP A 36 3.04 -15.55 -11.23
CA TRP A 36 4.48 -15.47 -11.44
C TRP A 36 5.23 -16.76 -11.05
N GLN A 37 4.91 -17.39 -9.92
CA GLN A 37 5.44 -18.70 -9.52
C GLN A 37 5.20 -19.75 -10.64
N ARG A 38 3.95 -19.87 -11.12
CA ARG A 38 3.57 -20.80 -12.20
C ARG A 38 4.26 -20.55 -13.55
N ILE A 39 4.81 -19.36 -13.78
CA ILE A 39 5.62 -19.05 -14.97
C ILE A 39 7.06 -19.52 -14.76
N VAL A 40 7.62 -19.26 -13.57
CA VAL A 40 8.96 -19.70 -13.18
C VAL A 40 9.06 -21.23 -13.21
N ASP A 41 8.11 -21.92 -12.59
CA ASP A 41 8.06 -23.38 -12.49
C ASP A 41 7.99 -24.06 -13.87
N LYS A 42 7.44 -23.37 -14.88
CA LYS A 42 7.39 -23.81 -16.29
C LYS A 42 8.69 -23.52 -17.06
N GLY A 43 9.82 -23.39 -16.36
CA GLY A 43 11.15 -23.20 -16.94
C GLY A 43 11.44 -21.81 -17.50
N LYS A 44 10.59 -20.79 -17.22
CA LYS A 44 10.83 -19.40 -17.63
C LYS A 44 11.49 -18.53 -16.54
N GLY A 45 11.91 -19.12 -15.42
CA GLY A 45 12.61 -18.43 -14.34
C GLY A 45 13.92 -19.11 -13.93
N GLY A 46 14.60 -18.53 -12.94
CA GLY A 46 15.90 -19.01 -12.46
C GLY A 46 15.81 -20.35 -11.70
N LYS A 47 16.96 -21.02 -11.55
CA LYS A 47 17.14 -22.41 -11.07
C LYS A 47 16.55 -22.79 -9.69
N GLU A 48 15.90 -21.88 -8.99
CA GLU A 48 15.49 -22.04 -7.57
C GLU A 48 14.01 -21.69 -7.31
N GLY A 49 13.19 -21.45 -8.34
CA GLY A 49 11.78 -21.09 -8.14
C GLY A 49 11.57 -19.63 -7.70
N TRP A 50 12.58 -18.76 -7.84
CA TRP A 50 12.51 -17.32 -7.52
C TRP A 50 12.36 -16.45 -8.78
N TRP A 51 11.65 -15.32 -8.66
CA TRP A 51 11.60 -14.23 -9.65
C TRP A 51 11.93 -12.89 -9.00
N TYR A 52 12.34 -11.92 -9.80
CA TYR A 52 12.45 -10.52 -9.36
C TYR A 52 11.23 -9.73 -9.82
N LYS A 53 10.87 -8.68 -9.07
CA LYS A 53 9.83 -7.72 -9.46
C LYS A 53 10.08 -6.36 -8.79
N SER A 54 10.12 -5.28 -9.54
CA SER A 54 10.31 -3.94 -9.01
C SER A 54 9.02 -3.37 -8.43
N GLY A 55 9.13 -2.33 -7.60
CA GLY A 55 7.95 -1.62 -7.07
C GLY A 55 7.20 -0.78 -8.12
N ALA A 56 7.84 -0.46 -9.25
CA ALA A 56 7.16 0.15 -10.40
C ALA A 56 6.32 -0.91 -11.13
N ASP A 57 6.90 -2.08 -11.44
CA ASP A 57 6.20 -3.17 -12.11
C ASP A 57 4.98 -3.66 -11.30
N TRP A 58 5.07 -3.68 -9.96
CA TRP A 58 3.93 -3.98 -9.08
C TRP A 58 2.86 -2.88 -9.07
N ASN A 59 3.22 -1.63 -9.34
CA ASN A 59 2.26 -0.52 -9.47
C ASN A 59 1.59 -0.54 -10.85
N GLU A 60 2.34 -0.83 -11.90
CA GLU A 60 1.84 -0.98 -13.27
C GLU A 60 0.89 -2.18 -13.42
N GLU A 61 1.23 -3.35 -12.84
CA GLU A 61 0.37 -4.54 -12.94
C GLU A 61 -0.90 -4.49 -12.06
N LEU A 62 -0.83 -3.85 -10.88
CA LEU A 62 -1.89 -3.98 -9.86
C LEU A 62 -2.48 -2.65 -9.37
N GLY A 63 -2.00 -1.51 -9.87
CA GLY A 63 -2.34 -0.16 -9.37
C GLY A 63 -1.82 0.15 -7.96
N LEU A 64 -1.18 -0.80 -7.27
CA LEU A 64 -0.85 -0.70 -5.85
C LEU A 64 0.27 0.30 -5.57
N ASN A 65 0.04 1.24 -4.66
CA ASN A 65 1.04 2.20 -4.23
C ASN A 65 2.12 1.57 -3.31
N ARG A 66 3.22 2.28 -3.07
CA ARG A 66 4.36 1.75 -2.28
C ARG A 66 3.97 1.26 -0.88
N SER A 67 3.07 1.96 -0.18
CA SER A 67 2.59 1.58 1.16
C SER A 67 1.67 0.35 1.12
N GLU A 68 0.86 0.22 0.07
CA GLU A 68 0.03 -0.97 -0.17
C GLU A 68 0.88 -2.19 -0.48
N GLN A 69 1.88 -2.06 -1.35
CA GLN A 69 2.86 -3.11 -1.65
C GLN A 69 3.62 -3.57 -0.40
N GLU A 70 4.05 -2.64 0.47
CA GLU A 70 4.72 -3.00 1.73
C GLU A 70 3.77 -3.67 2.72
N THR A 71 2.53 -3.19 2.83
CA THR A 71 1.50 -3.80 3.68
C THR A 71 1.17 -5.23 3.22
N ALA A 72 0.98 -5.42 1.92
CA ALA A 72 0.75 -6.73 1.32
C ALA A 72 1.95 -7.66 1.52
N ARG A 73 3.17 -7.21 1.19
CA ARG A 73 4.41 -7.96 1.42
C ARG A 73 4.53 -8.39 2.88
N LYS A 74 4.37 -7.47 3.84
CA LYS A 74 4.45 -7.76 5.28
C LYS A 74 3.41 -8.80 5.71
N ILE A 75 2.17 -8.72 5.23
CA ILE A 75 1.13 -9.71 5.55
C ILE A 75 1.49 -11.09 4.99
N LEU A 76 1.99 -11.16 3.75
CA LEU A 76 2.32 -12.43 3.09
C LEU A 76 3.60 -13.07 3.64
N THR A 77 4.62 -12.28 4.04
CA THR A 77 5.84 -12.78 4.69
C THR A 77 5.57 -13.20 6.14
N THR A 78 4.84 -12.40 6.93
CA THR A 78 4.42 -12.77 8.30
C THR A 78 3.52 -14.02 8.27
N GLY A 79 2.72 -14.17 7.22
CA GLY A 79 1.91 -15.37 6.98
C GLY A 79 2.70 -16.59 6.50
N GLY A 80 4.01 -16.50 6.26
CA GLY A 80 4.84 -17.60 5.72
C GLY A 80 4.53 -18.00 4.28
N LEU A 81 3.67 -17.25 3.58
CA LEU A 81 3.24 -17.55 2.21
C LEU A 81 4.26 -17.08 1.18
N LEU A 82 4.93 -15.96 1.44
CA LEU A 82 5.84 -15.30 0.49
C LEU A 82 7.19 -15.09 1.16
N LYS A 83 8.26 -15.55 0.53
CA LYS A 83 9.66 -15.27 0.92
C LYS A 83 10.17 -14.14 0.03
N THR A 84 10.88 -13.18 0.61
CA THR A 84 11.36 -11.99 -0.11
C THR A 84 12.78 -11.62 0.28
N GLU A 85 13.64 -11.40 -0.71
CA GLU A 85 15.06 -11.14 -0.51
C GLU A 85 15.54 -9.95 -1.37
N ARG A 86 16.68 -9.36 -1.01
CA ARG A 86 17.42 -8.44 -1.88
C ARG A 86 18.68 -9.13 -2.38
N ARG A 87 18.84 -9.26 -3.70
CA ARG A 87 20.02 -9.88 -4.33
C ARG A 87 20.59 -8.97 -5.42
N GLY A 88 21.91 -9.01 -5.59
CA GLY A 88 22.66 -8.34 -6.66
C GLY A 88 22.91 -6.84 -6.47
N VAL A 89 23.57 -6.22 -7.45
CA VAL A 89 23.82 -4.77 -7.56
C VAL A 89 23.44 -4.32 -8.98
N PRO A 90 22.59 -3.29 -9.16
CA PRO A 90 21.75 -2.66 -8.15
C PRO A 90 20.77 -3.67 -7.51
N ALA A 91 20.49 -3.51 -6.22
CA ALA A 91 19.75 -4.50 -5.44
C ALA A 91 18.29 -4.63 -5.89
N ARG A 92 17.92 -5.80 -6.42
CA ARG A 92 16.56 -6.13 -6.84
C ARG A 92 15.82 -6.89 -5.74
N MET A 93 14.51 -6.64 -5.61
CA MET A 93 13.63 -7.46 -4.76
C MET A 93 13.29 -8.77 -5.50
N TRP A 94 13.67 -9.88 -4.89
CA TRP A 94 13.32 -11.24 -5.31
C TRP A 94 12.21 -11.80 -4.44
N TYR A 95 11.38 -12.65 -5.04
CA TYR A 95 10.17 -13.23 -4.47
C TYR A 95 10.12 -14.73 -4.77
N HIS A 96 9.59 -15.49 -3.82
CA HIS A 96 9.27 -16.92 -3.95
C HIS A 96 8.02 -17.23 -3.13
N LEU A 97 7.08 -17.99 -3.68
CA LEU A 97 5.81 -18.32 -3.05
C LEU A 97 5.84 -19.75 -2.52
N ASP A 98 5.66 -19.91 -1.21
CA ASP A 98 5.65 -21.24 -0.60
C ASP A 98 4.31 -21.94 -0.88
N LEU A 99 4.29 -22.72 -1.96
CA LEU A 99 3.11 -23.45 -2.42
C LEU A 99 2.61 -24.45 -1.39
N ASN A 100 3.50 -25.04 -0.57
CA ASN A 100 3.11 -25.99 0.48
C ASN A 100 2.35 -25.28 1.61
N VAL A 101 2.82 -24.10 2.03
CA VAL A 101 2.11 -23.27 3.02
C VAL A 101 0.79 -22.73 2.45
N LEU A 102 0.75 -22.37 1.16
CA LEU A 102 -0.48 -21.94 0.49
C LEU A 102 -1.51 -23.07 0.41
N GLU A 103 -1.10 -24.28 0.02
CA GLU A 103 -1.98 -25.45 -0.01
C GLU A 103 -2.51 -25.77 1.38
N LYS A 104 -1.65 -25.85 2.40
CA LYS A 104 -2.07 -26.12 3.78
C LYS A 104 -3.14 -25.14 4.27
N LYS A 105 -2.98 -23.84 4.00
CA LYS A 105 -4.00 -22.83 4.35
C LYS A 105 -5.28 -22.92 3.51
N LEU A 106 -5.20 -23.39 2.27
CA LEU A 106 -6.38 -23.69 1.46
C LEU A 106 -7.13 -24.90 2.02
N GLN A 107 -6.44 -25.99 2.37
CA GLN A 107 -7.03 -27.17 3.01
C GLN A 107 -7.68 -26.81 4.35
N GLU A 108 -6.97 -26.09 5.22
CA GLU A 108 -7.51 -25.54 6.48
C GLU A 108 -8.75 -24.68 6.24
N TYR A 109 -8.73 -23.81 5.23
CA TYR A 109 -9.91 -22.99 4.90
C TYR A 109 -11.10 -23.83 4.45
N GLN A 110 -10.91 -24.84 3.59
CA GLN A 110 -12.01 -25.71 3.13
C GLN A 110 -12.61 -26.53 4.28
N GLN A 111 -11.77 -27.09 5.15
CA GLN A 111 -12.22 -27.84 6.34
C GLN A 111 -13.05 -26.96 7.28
N ASN A 112 -12.63 -25.71 7.51
CA ASN A 112 -13.36 -24.76 8.33
C ASN A 112 -14.59 -24.15 7.62
N ALA A 113 -14.63 -24.12 6.28
CA ALA A 113 -15.76 -23.59 5.50
C ALA A 113 -17.00 -24.50 5.53
N GLY A 114 -16.85 -25.78 5.89
CA GLY A 114 -17.97 -26.69 6.18
C GLY A 114 -18.77 -26.32 7.43
N ILE A 115 -18.23 -25.44 8.30
CA ILE A 115 -18.93 -24.86 9.43
C ILE A 115 -19.27 -23.41 9.08
N PRO A 116 -20.55 -22.99 9.07
CA PRO A 116 -20.88 -21.58 8.98
C PRO A 116 -20.32 -20.90 10.24
N GLN A 117 -19.25 -20.12 10.07
CA GLN A 117 -18.72 -19.22 11.10
C GLN A 117 -19.80 -18.20 11.48
N THR A 118 -20.65 -18.58 12.44
CA THR A 118 -21.54 -17.66 13.11
C THR A 118 -20.68 -16.52 13.63
N ARG A 119 -21.06 -15.28 13.31
CA ARG A 119 -20.44 -14.11 13.93
C ARG A 119 -20.82 -14.12 15.41
N ASN A 120 -20.02 -14.82 16.21
CA ASN A 120 -20.15 -14.89 17.65
C ASN A 120 -19.81 -13.50 18.21
N SER A 121 -20.82 -12.64 18.19
CA SER A 121 -20.82 -11.27 18.69
C SER A 121 -20.81 -11.27 20.22
N SER A 122 -19.81 -11.92 20.82
CA SER A 122 -19.60 -11.94 22.25
C SER A 122 -18.84 -10.68 22.66
N LYS A 123 -19.51 -9.84 23.46
CA LYS A 123 -19.00 -8.57 24.03
C LYS A 123 -18.86 -7.42 23.03
N GLN A 124 -20.00 -7.00 22.45
CA GLN A 124 -20.22 -5.56 22.25
C GLN A 124 -20.25 -4.88 23.64
N VAL A 125 -19.09 -4.45 24.14
CA VAL A 125 -19.02 -3.65 25.37
C VAL A 125 -19.59 -2.27 25.06
N CYS A 126 -20.73 -1.95 25.66
CA CYS A 126 -21.32 -0.63 25.60
C CYS A 126 -20.38 0.40 26.23
N ARG A 127 -19.58 1.09 25.41
CA ARG A 127 -18.98 2.38 25.80
C ARG A 127 -20.02 3.47 25.57
N ASN A 128 -20.26 4.29 26.59
CA ASN A 128 -21.40 5.21 26.65
C ASN A 128 -21.48 6.15 25.43
N PRO A 129 -22.71 6.48 24.95
CA PRO A 129 -22.87 7.45 23.88
C PRO A 129 -22.44 8.85 24.36
N ALA A 130 -21.47 9.45 23.67
CA ALA A 130 -21.06 10.84 23.86
C ALA A 130 -22.08 11.82 23.22
N GLY A 131 -23.36 11.68 23.59
CA GLY A 131 -24.47 12.43 23.03
C GLY A 131 -24.63 13.81 23.66
N LYS A 132 -23.94 14.83 23.12
CA LYS A 132 -24.37 16.23 23.24
C LYS A 132 -24.36 16.89 21.87
N PHE A 133 -25.55 17.26 21.40
CA PHE A 133 -25.76 17.90 20.11
C PHE A 133 -25.34 19.38 20.13
N ALA A 134 -24.93 19.85 18.95
CA ALA A 134 -25.07 21.21 18.42
C ALA A 134 -24.76 22.41 19.34
N VAL A 135 -23.66 23.10 19.03
CA VAL A 135 -23.76 24.51 18.62
C VAL A 135 -23.00 24.70 17.30
N ILE A 136 -23.74 24.89 16.20
CA ILE A 136 -23.17 25.49 15.00
C ILE A 136 -23.21 27.00 15.20
N ARG A 137 -22.06 27.68 15.11
CA ARG A 137 -22.01 29.14 14.92
C ARG A 137 -21.06 29.47 13.77
N GLN A 138 -21.62 30.09 12.75
CA GLN A 138 -20.87 30.67 11.63
C GLN A 138 -20.20 31.95 12.11
N THR A 139 -18.89 32.09 11.92
CA THR A 139 -18.18 33.34 12.21
C THR A 139 -18.34 34.30 11.02
N ILE A 140 -19.40 35.11 11.06
CA ILE A 140 -19.67 36.16 10.07
C ILE A 140 -18.58 37.23 10.17
N SER A 141 -18.00 37.63 9.03
CA SER A 141 -16.98 38.67 8.98
C SER A 141 -17.56 40.07 9.22
N LYS A 142 -16.94 40.86 10.10
CA LYS A 142 -16.89 42.34 9.94
C LYS A 142 -15.80 43.01 10.79
N THR A 143 -15.22 44.05 10.18
CA THR A 143 -14.18 44.97 10.64
C THR A 143 -14.58 45.80 11.87
N THR A 144 -13.62 46.31 12.68
CA THR A 144 -13.52 47.74 13.12
C THR A 144 -12.26 48.03 13.99
N SER A 145 -11.21 48.53 13.32
CA SER A 145 -10.22 49.58 13.70
C SER A 145 -9.60 49.81 15.11
N LYS A 146 -8.32 50.28 15.08
CA LYS A 146 -7.71 51.40 15.88
C LYS A 146 -7.30 51.12 17.36
N THR A 147 -6.20 51.64 17.95
CA THR A 147 -5.03 52.48 17.49
C THR A 147 -3.78 52.28 18.40
N THR A 148 -2.61 52.84 18.00
CA THR A 148 -1.49 53.35 18.85
C THR A 148 -0.28 52.40 19.05
N SER A 149 0.85 52.52 18.33
CA SER A 149 2.04 53.44 18.50
C SER A 149 2.93 53.10 19.72
N LYS A 150 4.28 53.09 19.67
CA LYS A 150 5.24 53.92 18.90
C LYS A 150 6.69 53.32 18.91
N ASN A 151 7.47 53.53 17.83
CA ASN A 151 8.94 53.87 17.78
C ASN A 151 10.03 52.88 18.34
N THR A 152 11.31 52.84 17.90
CA THR A 152 12.11 53.49 16.80
C THR A 152 13.51 52.81 16.66
N SER A 153 14.22 52.97 15.51
CA SER A 153 15.67 52.68 15.19
C SER A 153 16.16 51.20 15.27
N ASP A 154 17.14 50.68 14.50
CA ASP A 154 18.02 51.14 13.39
C ASP A 154 18.38 49.90 12.50
N LEU A 155 18.65 49.92 11.18
CA LEU A 155 19.84 50.41 10.42
C LEU A 155 21.19 49.81 10.88
N MET A 156 22.11 49.21 10.10
CA MET A 156 22.24 48.69 8.70
C MET A 156 23.24 47.50 8.73
N HIS A 157 23.26 46.50 7.84
CA HIS A 157 23.95 46.44 6.51
C HIS A 157 23.65 45.04 5.90
N LYS A 158 23.40 44.79 4.60
CA LYS A 158 24.11 45.04 3.31
C LYS A 158 25.09 43.91 2.91
N ASN A 159 25.09 43.58 1.60
CA ASN A 159 25.89 42.58 0.85
C ASN A 159 25.31 41.14 0.84
N GLY A 160 25.29 40.42 -0.30
CA GLY A 160 25.61 40.83 -1.68
C GLY A 160 25.67 39.63 -2.64
N GLU A 161 25.02 39.71 -3.81
CA GLU A 161 25.08 38.65 -4.84
C GLU A 161 26.45 38.58 -5.55
N THR A 162 26.78 37.43 -6.14
CA THR A 162 27.46 37.41 -7.46
C THR A 162 27.14 36.12 -8.21
N LYS A 163 27.10 36.18 -9.55
CA LYS A 163 26.81 35.08 -10.49
C LYS A 163 27.96 34.96 -11.49
N ASN A 164 28.28 33.73 -11.94
CA ASN A 164 29.06 33.37 -13.14
C ASN A 164 29.15 31.82 -13.18
N VAL A 165 29.06 31.04 -14.28
CA VAL A 165 29.05 31.31 -15.75
C VAL A 165 30.40 31.85 -16.24
N VAL A 166 31.26 31.19 -17.04
CA VAL A 166 31.20 29.93 -17.85
C VAL A 166 32.52 29.10 -17.61
N GLU A 167 33.05 28.12 -18.36
CA GLU A 167 32.86 27.62 -19.74
C GLU A 167 33.23 26.10 -19.94
N ARG A 168 34.06 25.77 -20.95
CA ARG A 168 34.63 24.49 -21.43
C ARG A 168 35.53 23.78 -20.40
N ILE A 169 35.76 22.47 -20.45
CA ILE A 169 36.27 21.62 -21.56
C ILE A 169 35.39 20.38 -21.82
#